data_AF-A0A7C3Q085-F1
#
_entry.id   AF-A0A7C3Q085-F1
#
_cell.length_a   1.000
_cell.length_b   1.000
_cell.length_c   1.000
_cell.angle_alpha   90.00
_cell.angle_beta   90.00
_cell.angle_gamma   90.00
#
_symmetry.space_group_name_H-M   'P 1'
#
loop_
_entity.id
_entity.type
_entity.pdbx_description
1 polymer ?
#
loop_
_entity_poly.entity_id
_entity_poly.type
_entity_poly.pdbx_seq_one_letter_code
_entity_poly.pdbx_strand_id
1 'polypeptide(L)'
;MFRFAFILATCALALTVLADNEHHHDDHPLFIRSDGSSLHHIEHGSGPLSAGATLFYGGEFDFRAAFNDERSNYRGMTAVYENFIVPEGGWRINAVFVNAFFNYDSSGADFEIRSGVSAGNGGTVLFSGFGRPSTQQPTGRSWQGFEERTLTISDLDIELGPGEYWLMVRPITFGCGGGWFLGRAGTTSGANGVGGLLGDGRSYFNGYGRNFVPTSDLLGAGTWDFSYGVQGVPNR
;
A
#
# COMPACT_ATOMS: atom_id res chain seq x y z
N MET A 1 8.68 44.71 -9.62
CA MET A 1 7.31 44.22 -9.88
C MET A 1 7.45 42.79 -10.41
N PHE A 2 7.55 41.80 -9.52
CA PHE A 2 7.72 40.39 -9.89
C PHE A 2 6.36 39.69 -9.81
N ARG A 3 5.89 39.16 -10.95
CA ARG A 3 4.69 38.31 -11.01
C ARG A 3 5.12 36.86 -10.73
N PHE A 4 4.67 36.31 -9.61
CA PHE A 4 4.68 34.86 -9.39
C PHE A 4 3.50 34.24 -10.13
N ALA A 5 3.78 33.32 -11.05
CA ALA A 5 2.77 32.47 -11.68
C ALA A 5 2.36 31.39 -10.68
N PHE A 6 1.10 31.39 -10.27
CA PHE A 6 0.47 30.26 -9.57
C PHE A 6 0.27 29.13 -10.59
N ILE A 7 1.01 28.04 -10.44
CA ILE A 7 0.68 26.77 -11.10
C ILE A 7 -0.44 26.14 -10.27
N LEU A 8 -1.68 26.34 -10.68
CA LEU A 8 -2.82 25.59 -10.18
C LEU A 8 -2.79 24.22 -10.87
N ALA A 9 -2.31 23.18 -10.18
CA ALA A 9 -2.51 21.81 -10.61
C ALA A 9 -3.93 21.41 -10.21
N THR A 10 -4.87 21.46 -11.15
CA THR A 10 -6.22 20.92 -10.98
C THR A 10 -6.19 19.40 -11.06
N CYS A 11 -6.48 18.72 -9.95
CA CYS A 11 -6.90 17.30 -9.99
C CYS A 11 -8.19 17.21 -10.80
N ALA A 12 -8.16 16.47 -11.90
CA ALA A 12 -9.34 16.23 -12.73
C ALA A 12 -10.25 15.21 -12.03
N LEU A 13 -11.48 15.61 -11.74
CA LEU A 13 -12.57 14.70 -11.40
C LEU A 13 -12.90 13.92 -12.68
N ALA A 14 -12.57 12.64 -12.78
CA ALA A 14 -13.03 11.80 -13.88
C ALA A 14 -14.52 11.48 -13.67
N LEU A 15 -15.37 12.22 -14.38
CA LEU A 15 -16.79 11.91 -14.54
C LEU A 15 -16.93 10.80 -15.58
N THR A 16 -17.33 9.60 -15.17
CA THR A 16 -17.52 8.45 -16.06
C THR A 16 -18.61 8.73 -17.09
N VAL A 17 -18.24 8.80 -18.36
CA VAL A 17 -19.17 8.68 -19.49
C VAL A 17 -19.19 7.20 -19.88
N LEU A 18 -20.33 6.54 -19.64
CA LEU A 18 -20.64 5.25 -20.27
C LEU A 18 -20.81 5.51 -21.76
N ALA A 19 -19.86 5.04 -22.56
CA ALA A 19 -20.02 4.87 -23.99
C ALA A 19 -20.21 3.38 -24.27
N ASP A 20 -21.43 3.03 -24.71
CA ASP A 20 -21.71 1.80 -25.44
C ASP A 20 -20.86 1.76 -26.73
N ASN A 21 -20.18 0.64 -26.96
CA ASN A 21 -19.75 0.12 -28.26
C ASN A 21 -18.98 -1.19 -28.00
N GLU A 22 -19.07 -2.28 -28.76
CA GLU A 22 -19.97 -2.71 -29.82
C GLU A 22 -19.75 -4.22 -29.95
N HIS A 23 -20.75 -4.94 -30.46
CA HIS A 23 -20.63 -6.35 -30.81
C HIS A 23 -19.98 -6.44 -32.20
N HIS A 24 -18.73 -6.88 -32.29
CA HIS A 24 -18.12 -7.23 -33.57
C HIS A 24 -17.25 -8.49 -33.43
N HIS A 25 -17.66 -9.51 -34.19
CA HIS A 25 -16.92 -10.74 -34.47
C HIS A 25 -15.56 -10.41 -35.07
N ASP A 26 -14.49 -11.00 -34.53
CA ASP A 26 -13.26 -11.24 -35.26
C ASP A 26 -12.73 -12.65 -34.92
N ASP A 27 -12.93 -13.56 -35.86
CA ASP A 27 -12.32 -14.89 -35.90
C ASP A 27 -10.82 -14.74 -36.21
N HIS A 28 -9.95 -15.20 -35.31
CA HIS A 28 -8.53 -15.43 -35.62
C HIS A 28 -8.30 -16.93 -35.85
N PRO A 29 -7.68 -17.34 -36.97
CA PRO A 29 -7.41 -18.75 -37.23
C PRO A 29 -6.23 -19.25 -36.36
N LEU A 30 -6.44 -20.39 -35.71
CA LEU A 30 -5.40 -21.15 -35.01
C LEU A 30 -4.49 -21.82 -36.06
N PHE A 31 -3.25 -21.34 -36.22
CA PHE A 31 -2.24 -22.06 -37.00
C PHE A 31 -1.58 -23.13 -36.11
N ILE A 32 -1.99 -24.39 -36.29
CA ILE A 32 -1.28 -25.56 -35.78
C ILE A 32 -0.30 -26.04 -36.87
N ARG A 33 0.98 -26.23 -36.53
CA ARG A 33 1.93 -26.95 -37.41
C ARG A 33 1.63 -28.45 -37.38
N SER A 34 1.64 -29.07 -38.56
CA SER A 34 1.22 -30.45 -38.81
C SER A 34 2.21 -31.55 -38.35
N ASP A 35 3.15 -31.25 -37.45
CA ASP A 35 4.23 -32.19 -37.08
C ASP A 35 4.32 -32.54 -35.58
N GLY A 36 3.44 -32.02 -34.73
CA GLY A 36 3.23 -32.54 -33.38
C GLY A 36 4.40 -32.44 -32.39
N SER A 37 5.36 -31.52 -32.60
CA SER A 37 6.45 -31.29 -31.64
C SER A 37 6.30 -29.99 -30.85
N SER A 38 6.52 -30.07 -29.53
CA SER A 38 6.48 -28.93 -28.60
C SER A 38 7.74 -28.07 -28.74
N LEU A 39 7.58 -26.75 -28.85
CA LEU A 39 8.69 -25.81 -28.84
C LEU A 39 9.28 -25.74 -27.42
N HIS A 40 10.46 -26.31 -27.23
CA HIS A 40 11.33 -25.98 -26.09
C HIS A 40 11.80 -24.54 -26.25
N HIS A 41 11.20 -23.64 -25.47
CA HIS A 41 11.65 -22.25 -25.32
C HIS A 41 12.90 -22.23 -24.43
N ILE A 42 14.00 -21.71 -24.97
CA ILE A 42 15.25 -21.43 -24.24
C ILE A 42 15.01 -20.14 -23.42
N GLU A 43 14.99 -20.24 -22.09
CA GLU A 43 14.88 -19.07 -21.22
C GLU A 43 16.24 -18.35 -21.10
N HIS A 44 16.28 -17.11 -21.59
CA HIS A 44 17.18 -16.07 -21.12
C HIS A 44 16.38 -14.77 -20.92
N GLY A 45 16.33 -14.28 -19.67
CA GLY A 45 16.14 -12.86 -19.37
C GLY A 45 14.72 -12.42 -18.99
N SER A 46 14.51 -12.26 -17.67
CA SER A 46 13.53 -11.37 -17.03
C SER A 46 12.12 -11.38 -17.62
N GLY A 47 11.34 -12.41 -17.26
CA GLY A 47 9.89 -12.33 -17.34
C GLY A 47 9.35 -11.25 -16.39
N PRO A 48 8.16 -10.67 -16.65
CA PRO A 48 7.50 -9.79 -15.71
C PRO A 48 7.36 -10.54 -14.38
N LEU A 49 7.76 -9.90 -13.27
CA LEU A 49 7.56 -10.46 -11.94
C LEU A 49 6.08 -10.83 -11.80
N SER A 50 5.80 -12.13 -11.71
CA SER A 50 4.45 -12.63 -11.41
C SER A 50 3.94 -11.90 -10.17
N ALA A 51 2.68 -11.43 -10.19
CA ALA A 51 2.06 -10.85 -9.02
C ALA A 51 2.18 -11.84 -7.86
N GLY A 52 2.94 -11.46 -6.82
CA GLY A 52 3.28 -12.37 -5.72
C GLY A 52 2.04 -12.77 -4.95
N ALA A 53 2.09 -13.92 -4.26
CA ALA A 53 1.04 -14.27 -3.32
C ALA A 53 1.05 -13.26 -2.16
N THR A 54 -0.11 -13.00 -1.55
CA THR A 54 -0.18 -12.25 -0.30
C THR A 54 0.50 -13.07 0.81
N LEU A 55 1.63 -12.59 1.30
CA LEU A 55 2.42 -13.22 2.36
C LEU A 55 1.96 -12.76 3.75
N PHE A 56 1.56 -11.50 3.84
CA PHE A 56 0.94 -10.91 5.02
C PHE A 56 -0.17 -9.96 4.59
N TYR A 57 -1.25 -9.95 5.37
CA TYR A 57 -2.30 -8.96 5.28
C TYR A 57 -2.95 -8.80 6.65
N GLY A 58 -2.97 -7.57 7.16
CA GLY A 58 -3.58 -7.25 8.46
C GLY A 58 -5.09 -7.45 8.48
N GLY A 59 -5.73 -7.60 7.33
CA GLY A 59 -7.17 -7.83 7.23
C GLY A 59 -7.97 -6.58 6.88
N GLU A 60 -9.27 -6.77 6.70
CA GLU A 60 -10.18 -5.74 6.25
C GLU A 60 -10.45 -4.69 7.33
N PHE A 61 -10.86 -3.50 6.89
CA PHE A 61 -11.29 -2.43 7.78
C PHE A 61 -12.42 -2.88 8.72
N ASP A 62 -12.26 -2.60 10.01
CA ASP A 62 -13.15 -3.05 11.08
C ASP A 62 -14.23 -2.03 11.47
N PHE A 63 -14.35 -0.93 10.73
CA PHE A 63 -15.30 0.15 10.97
C PHE A 63 -15.11 0.94 12.27
N ARG A 64 -13.97 0.78 12.97
CA ARG A 64 -13.69 1.52 14.21
C ARG A 64 -13.07 2.89 13.95
N ALA A 65 -11.93 2.96 13.25
CA ALA A 65 -11.21 4.21 13.05
C ALA A 65 -10.30 4.21 11.81
N ALA A 66 -9.98 5.39 11.30
CA ALA A 66 -8.90 5.56 10.32
C ALA A 66 -7.95 6.66 10.81
N PHE A 67 -6.64 6.40 10.71
CA PHE A 67 -5.63 7.27 11.31
C PHE A 67 -4.68 7.86 10.26
N ASN A 68 -4.21 9.09 10.52
CA ASN A 68 -3.47 9.87 9.52
C ASN A 68 -2.20 9.15 9.09
N ASP A 69 -2.04 8.97 7.80
CA ASP A 69 -0.93 8.26 7.19
C ASP A 69 -0.76 8.77 5.75
N GLU A 70 0.06 9.81 5.60
CA GLU A 70 0.22 10.51 4.32
C GLU A 70 1.50 11.32 4.26
N ARG A 71 1.93 11.63 3.04
CA ARG A 71 2.84 12.75 2.76
C ARG A 71 2.08 13.89 2.13
N SER A 72 1.97 15.00 2.86
CA SER A 72 1.28 16.21 2.41
C SER A 72 2.17 17.45 2.48
N ASN A 73 1.95 18.39 1.56
CA ASN A 73 2.54 19.73 1.63
C ASN A 73 1.85 20.63 2.68
N TYR A 74 0.68 20.25 3.20
CA TYR A 74 -0.06 21.03 4.21
C TYR A 74 0.24 20.59 5.64
N ARG A 75 0.32 19.28 5.87
CA ARG A 75 0.43 18.67 7.21
C ARG A 75 1.79 18.03 7.49
N GLY A 76 2.68 18.05 6.50
CA GLY A 76 3.96 17.36 6.56
C GLY A 76 3.79 15.85 6.33
N MET A 77 4.70 15.08 6.94
CA MET A 77 4.73 13.63 6.83
C MET A 77 4.16 13.01 8.10
N THR A 78 3.14 12.18 7.95
CA THR A 78 2.68 11.26 9.00
C THR A 78 2.84 9.83 8.55
N ALA A 79 3.01 8.93 9.50
CA ALA A 79 3.23 7.53 9.26
C ALA A 79 2.58 6.70 10.36
N VAL A 80 1.80 5.70 9.95
CA VAL A 80 1.47 4.56 10.81
C VAL A 80 2.39 3.40 10.42
N TYR A 81 2.95 2.73 11.41
CA TYR A 81 3.76 1.54 11.23
C TYR A 81 3.05 0.35 11.84
N GLU A 82 2.81 -0.67 11.01
CA GLU A 82 2.16 -1.93 11.40
C GLU A 82 3.19 -3.07 11.37
N ASN A 83 3.19 -3.95 12.37
CA ASN A 83 4.13 -5.06 12.39
C ASN A 83 3.67 -6.26 11.57
N PHE A 84 4.65 -7.05 11.12
CA PHE A 84 4.44 -8.37 10.53
C PHE A 84 5.63 -9.28 10.83
N ILE A 85 5.41 -10.59 10.74
CA ILE A 85 6.44 -11.61 10.94
C ILE A 85 6.81 -12.24 9.61
N VAL A 86 8.11 -12.23 9.32
CA VAL A 86 8.68 -13.09 8.30
C VAL A 86 9.07 -14.41 8.98
N PRO A 87 8.49 -15.56 8.58
CA PRO A 87 8.79 -16.86 9.16
C PRO A 87 10.21 -17.34 8.79
N GLU A 88 10.60 -18.49 9.32
CA GLU A 88 11.80 -19.19 8.87
C GLU A 88 11.83 -19.36 7.34
N GLY A 89 13.03 -19.34 6.76
CA GLY A 89 13.24 -19.28 5.32
C GLY A 89 13.36 -17.86 4.78
N GLY A 90 12.64 -16.88 5.34
CA GLY A 90 12.64 -15.51 4.83
C GLY A 90 11.64 -15.31 3.67
N TRP A 91 11.53 -14.08 3.17
CA TRP A 91 10.67 -13.71 2.04
C TRP A 91 11.43 -12.91 0.98
N ARG A 92 11.01 -13.06 -0.28
CA ARG A 92 11.28 -12.12 -1.36
C ARG A 92 10.01 -11.35 -1.66
N ILE A 93 10.00 -10.07 -1.29
CA ILE A 93 8.88 -9.15 -1.42
C ILE A 93 8.91 -8.47 -2.78
N ASN A 94 7.78 -8.49 -3.49
CA ASN A 94 7.61 -7.81 -4.77
C ASN A 94 6.60 -6.67 -4.76
N ALA A 95 5.72 -6.61 -3.75
CA ALA A 95 4.87 -5.45 -3.52
C ALA A 95 4.53 -5.28 -2.03
N VAL A 96 4.22 -4.04 -1.66
CA VAL A 96 3.62 -3.69 -0.36
C VAL A 96 2.39 -2.84 -0.61
N PHE A 97 1.40 -2.93 0.28
CA PHE A 97 0.17 -2.16 0.14
C PHE A 97 -0.42 -1.74 1.49
N VAL A 98 -1.33 -0.77 1.42
CA VAL A 98 -2.22 -0.38 2.51
C VAL A 98 -3.63 -0.19 1.96
N ASN A 99 -4.65 -0.57 2.73
CA ASN A 99 -6.00 -0.07 2.51
C ASN A 99 -6.16 1.25 3.24
N ALA A 100 -6.25 2.33 2.46
CA ALA A 100 -6.30 3.68 2.96
C ALA A 100 -7.51 4.44 2.43
N PHE A 101 -8.01 5.35 3.24
CA PHE A 101 -9.14 6.21 2.93
C PHE A 101 -8.65 7.52 2.31
N PHE A 102 -9.07 7.81 1.07
CA PHE A 102 -8.81 9.08 0.40
C PHE A 102 -9.66 9.23 -0.88
N ASN A 103 -9.99 10.47 -1.27
CA ASN A 103 -10.84 10.80 -2.42
C ASN A 103 -10.11 11.61 -3.51
N TYR A 104 -8.82 11.36 -3.69
CA TYR A 104 -8.00 12.01 -4.71
C TYR A 104 -7.13 10.96 -5.39
N ASP A 105 -6.60 11.30 -6.56
CA ASP A 105 -5.61 10.46 -7.22
C ASP A 105 -4.23 10.81 -6.66
N SER A 106 -3.68 9.90 -5.87
CA SER A 106 -2.35 10.04 -5.30
C SER A 106 -1.31 10.13 -6.40
N SER A 107 -0.35 11.05 -6.27
CA SER A 107 0.77 11.21 -7.22
C SER A 107 1.82 10.10 -7.13
N GLY A 108 1.66 9.20 -6.15
CA GLY A 108 2.52 8.06 -5.87
C GLY A 108 2.36 7.64 -4.41
N ALA A 109 3.29 6.84 -3.91
CA ALA A 109 3.31 6.45 -2.50
C ALA A 109 4.74 6.40 -1.95
N ASP A 110 4.85 6.53 -0.63
CA ASP A 110 6.07 6.22 0.10
C ASP A 110 5.90 4.87 0.81
N PHE A 111 7.00 4.14 1.04
CA PHE A 111 7.02 3.03 1.98
C PHE A 111 8.32 2.98 2.78
N GLU A 112 8.25 2.36 3.95
CA GLU A 112 9.40 1.96 4.76
C GLU A 112 9.16 0.57 5.34
N ILE A 113 10.21 -0.26 5.36
CA ILE A 113 10.29 -1.48 6.16
C ILE A 113 11.37 -1.27 7.21
N ARG A 114 10.99 -1.44 8.48
CA ARG A 114 11.85 -1.22 9.64
C ARG A 114 11.97 -2.47 10.51
N SER A 115 13.01 -2.52 11.33
CA SER A 115 13.15 -3.49 12.42
C SER A 115 13.36 -2.79 13.77
N GLY A 116 12.90 -3.42 14.85
CA GLY A 116 13.08 -2.93 16.21
C GLY A 116 12.33 -1.63 16.53
N VAL A 117 11.16 -1.41 15.93
CA VAL A 117 10.31 -0.25 16.28
C VAL A 117 9.71 -0.48 17.67
N SER A 118 9.71 0.56 18.49
CA SER A 118 9.04 0.56 19.79
C SER A 118 8.62 1.98 20.18
N ALA A 119 7.93 2.14 21.31
CA ALA A 119 7.53 3.46 21.81
C ALA A 119 8.74 4.41 21.91
N GLY A 120 8.69 5.55 21.22
CA GLY A 120 9.78 6.53 21.21
C GLY A 120 11.02 6.14 20.38
N ASN A 121 11.03 4.98 19.72
CA ASN A 121 12.17 4.46 18.98
C ASN A 121 11.72 3.96 17.60
N GLY A 122 12.19 4.62 16.55
CA GLY A 122 11.90 4.19 15.19
C GLY A 122 12.61 2.91 14.75
N GLY A 123 13.57 2.40 15.53
CA GLY A 123 14.38 1.29 15.08
C GLY A 123 15.20 1.62 13.82
N THR A 124 15.50 0.59 13.03
CA THR A 124 16.36 0.70 11.83
C THR A 124 15.51 0.64 10.57
N VAL A 125 15.68 1.59 9.65
CA VAL A 125 15.14 1.49 8.29
C VAL A 125 16.00 0.50 7.50
N LEU A 126 15.38 -0.58 7.02
CA LEU A 126 16.03 -1.58 6.18
C LEU A 126 15.81 -1.31 4.71
N PHE A 127 14.56 -0.95 4.35
CA PHE A 127 14.17 -0.62 2.99
C PHE A 127 13.23 0.57 3.00
N SER A 128 13.32 1.40 1.97
CA SER A 128 12.43 2.55 1.79
C SER A 128 12.32 2.92 0.33
N GLY A 129 11.18 3.46 -0.06
CA GLY A 129 10.98 4.11 -1.35
C GLY A 129 10.15 5.36 -1.18
N PHE A 130 10.58 6.46 -1.80
CA PHE A 130 9.88 7.73 -1.75
C PHE A 130 9.37 8.10 -3.15
N GLY A 131 8.12 8.56 -3.26
CA GLY A 131 7.56 8.97 -4.56
C GLY A 131 7.46 7.84 -5.57
N ARG A 132 7.26 6.59 -5.11
CA ARG A 132 7.17 5.43 -5.99
C ARG A 132 5.84 5.48 -6.76
N PRO A 133 5.81 5.02 -8.03
CA PRO A 133 4.55 4.73 -8.70
C PRO A 133 3.72 3.74 -7.87
N SER A 134 2.41 3.97 -7.83
CA SER A 134 1.50 3.13 -7.06
C SER A 134 0.16 3.00 -7.77
N THR A 135 -0.43 1.81 -7.73
CA THR A 135 -1.83 1.60 -8.15
C THR A 135 -2.77 1.93 -7.01
N GLN A 136 -4.00 2.34 -7.35
CA GLN A 136 -5.03 2.76 -6.40
C GLN A 136 -6.34 2.11 -6.83
N GLN A 137 -6.74 1.04 -6.14
CA GLN A 137 -7.94 0.27 -6.49
C GLN A 137 -9.01 0.42 -5.41
N PRO A 138 -10.23 0.86 -5.73
CA PRO A 138 -11.33 0.87 -4.77
C PRO A 138 -11.59 -0.52 -4.19
N THR A 139 -11.74 -0.61 -2.87
CA THR A 139 -12.13 -1.87 -2.21
C THR A 139 -13.64 -2.08 -2.19
N GLY A 140 -14.41 -1.03 -2.49
CA GLY A 140 -15.87 -0.98 -2.35
C GLY A 140 -16.34 -0.55 -0.95
N ARG A 141 -15.43 -0.29 0.00
CA ARG A 141 -15.76 0.24 1.33
C ARG A 141 -15.57 1.75 1.39
N SER A 142 -16.22 2.37 2.38
CA SER A 142 -16.08 3.79 2.65
C SER A 142 -16.25 4.08 4.15
N TRP A 143 -15.68 5.19 4.61
CA TRP A 143 -15.80 5.66 5.99
C TRP A 143 -15.73 7.18 6.04
N GLN A 144 -16.67 7.81 6.74
CA GLN A 144 -16.78 9.27 6.87
C GLN A 144 -16.73 10.03 5.53
N GLY A 145 -17.31 9.45 4.47
CA GLY A 145 -17.35 10.05 3.14
C GLY A 145 -16.06 9.88 2.32
N PHE A 146 -15.08 9.14 2.82
CA PHE A 146 -13.88 8.74 2.07
C PHE A 146 -14.02 7.32 1.54
N GLU A 147 -13.67 7.11 0.27
CA GLU A 147 -13.54 5.79 -0.33
C GLU A 147 -12.27 5.11 0.19
N GLU A 148 -12.38 3.83 0.53
CA GLU A 148 -11.21 3.01 0.81
C GLU A 148 -10.62 2.47 -0.48
N ARG A 149 -9.32 2.66 -0.66
CA ARG A 149 -8.56 2.20 -1.80
C ARG A 149 -7.36 1.38 -1.33
N THR A 150 -7.11 0.25 -2.00
CA THR A 150 -5.84 -0.44 -1.89
C THR A 150 -4.80 0.34 -2.67
N LEU A 151 -3.83 0.90 -1.95
CA LEU A 151 -2.68 1.60 -2.49
C LEU A 151 -1.50 0.64 -2.51
N THR A 152 -1.05 0.23 -3.71
CA THR A 152 0.00 -0.79 -3.87
C THR A 152 1.24 -0.20 -4.55
N ILE A 153 2.41 -0.44 -3.96
CA ILE A 153 3.71 -0.21 -4.58
C ILE A 153 4.28 -1.55 -5.01
N SER A 154 4.41 -1.74 -6.32
CA SER A 154 4.94 -2.97 -6.94
C SER A 154 6.38 -2.79 -7.42
N ASP A 155 6.88 -3.78 -8.17
CA ASP A 155 8.23 -3.81 -8.74
C ASP A 155 9.30 -3.62 -7.66
N LEU A 156 9.07 -4.27 -6.52
CA LEU A 156 10.06 -4.40 -5.46
C LEU A 156 10.88 -5.66 -5.66
N ASP A 157 12.12 -5.58 -5.19
CA ASP A 157 13.00 -6.73 -5.07
C ASP A 157 13.70 -6.63 -3.72
N ILE A 158 12.98 -7.07 -2.69
CA ILE A 158 13.41 -6.94 -1.30
C ILE A 158 13.50 -8.34 -0.69
N GLU A 159 14.67 -8.69 -0.17
CA GLU A 159 14.86 -9.92 0.60
C GLU A 159 14.84 -9.61 2.10
N LEU A 160 13.95 -10.26 2.83
CA LEU A 160 13.92 -10.24 4.29
C LEU A 160 14.23 -11.62 4.84
N GLY A 161 15.17 -11.68 5.78
CA GLY A 161 15.36 -12.86 6.60
C GLY A 161 14.23 -13.03 7.62
N PRO A 162 14.18 -14.16 8.33
CA PRO A 162 13.22 -14.37 9.41
C PRO A 162 13.31 -13.28 10.48
N GLY A 163 12.17 -12.79 10.96
CA GLY A 163 12.15 -11.73 11.98
C GLY A 163 10.84 -10.96 12.05
N GLU A 164 10.80 -10.01 12.99
CA GLU A 164 9.72 -9.04 13.14
C GLU A 164 10.10 -7.71 12.51
N TYR A 165 9.18 -7.19 11.69
CA TYR A 165 9.36 -5.96 10.94
C TYR A 165 8.14 -5.07 11.06
N TRP A 166 8.32 -3.78 10.74
CA TRP A 166 7.25 -2.80 10.69
C TRP A 166 7.18 -2.19 9.30
N LEU A 167 5.98 -2.17 8.73
CA LEU A 167 5.67 -1.61 7.43
C LEU A 167 4.92 -0.28 7.59
N MET A 168 5.34 0.70 6.80
CA MET A 168 4.54 1.88 6.46
C MET A 168 4.41 1.95 4.95
N VAL A 169 3.22 2.29 4.46
CA VAL A 169 2.90 2.60 3.07
C VAL A 169 1.90 3.74 3.11
N ARG A 170 2.19 4.87 2.46
CA ARG A 170 1.31 6.04 2.53
C ARG A 170 1.17 6.77 1.19
N PRO A 171 -0.01 7.34 0.88
CA PRO A 171 -0.21 8.16 -0.31
C PRO A 171 0.50 9.52 -0.21
N ILE A 172 0.71 10.14 -1.38
CA ILE A 172 1.28 11.48 -1.55
C ILE A 172 0.22 12.43 -2.09
N THR A 173 -0.04 13.49 -1.32
CA THR A 173 -1.19 14.40 -1.53
C THR A 173 -0.83 15.76 -2.11
N PHE A 174 0.33 15.87 -2.77
CA PHE A 174 0.80 17.12 -3.35
C PHE A 174 -0.16 17.65 -4.43
N GLY A 175 -0.60 18.91 -4.27
CA GLY A 175 -1.47 19.59 -5.25
C GLY A 175 -2.97 19.40 -5.02
N CYS A 176 -3.38 18.56 -4.06
CA CYS A 176 -4.79 18.40 -3.70
C CYS A 176 -5.21 19.56 -2.77
N GLY A 177 -6.11 20.44 -3.21
CA GLY A 177 -6.42 21.70 -2.54
C GLY A 177 -7.18 21.57 -1.21
N GLY A 178 -6.48 21.68 -0.07
CA GLY A 178 -7.08 21.96 1.24
C GLY A 178 -7.01 20.81 2.25
N GLY A 179 -6.86 21.17 3.53
CA GLY A 179 -6.50 20.28 4.66
C GLY A 179 -7.52 19.21 5.08
N TRP A 180 -8.42 18.81 4.17
CA TRP A 180 -9.42 17.74 4.30
C TRP A 180 -9.04 16.46 3.54
N PHE A 181 -8.06 16.53 2.64
CA PHE A 181 -7.50 15.36 1.98
C PHE A 181 -6.49 14.71 2.90
N LEU A 182 -6.93 13.68 3.60
CA LEU A 182 -6.16 12.97 4.60
C LEU A 182 -6.03 11.55 4.13
N GLY A 183 -4.87 11.17 3.60
CA GLY A 183 -4.54 9.76 3.51
C GLY A 183 -4.61 9.17 4.93
N ARG A 184 -5.42 8.13 5.10
CA ARG A 184 -5.59 7.47 6.40
C ARG A 184 -5.57 5.97 6.26
N ALA A 185 -4.73 5.29 7.02
CA ALA A 185 -4.77 3.84 7.11
C ALA A 185 -6.03 3.41 7.90
N GLY A 186 -6.75 2.41 7.39
CA GLY A 186 -7.89 1.82 8.08
C GLY A 186 -7.45 0.88 9.20
N THR A 187 -8.15 0.92 10.35
CA THR A 187 -7.95 -0.08 11.42
C THR A 187 -8.56 -1.42 11.07
N THR A 188 -7.98 -2.50 11.57
CA THR A 188 -8.49 -3.86 11.33
C THR A 188 -8.62 -4.66 12.62
N SER A 189 -9.49 -5.67 12.56
CA SER A 189 -9.65 -6.73 13.56
C SER A 189 -9.08 -8.07 13.07
N GLY A 190 -8.49 -8.10 11.87
CA GLY A 190 -7.97 -9.31 11.24
C GLY A 190 -8.93 -10.13 10.42
N ALA A 191 -10.14 -9.62 10.18
CA ALA A 191 -11.07 -10.26 9.26
C ALA A 191 -10.41 -10.43 7.88
N ASN A 192 -10.39 -11.66 7.36
CA ASN A 192 -9.75 -12.04 6.10
C ASN A 192 -8.23 -11.77 6.01
N GLY A 193 -7.54 -11.59 7.15
CA GLY A 193 -6.09 -11.40 7.19
C GLY A 193 -5.30 -12.66 6.81
N VAL A 194 -4.01 -12.47 6.54
CA VAL A 194 -3.02 -13.50 6.20
C VAL A 194 -1.75 -13.27 7.02
N GLY A 195 -1.11 -14.34 7.52
CA GLY A 195 0.21 -14.24 8.13
C GLY A 195 0.23 -13.96 9.65
N GLY A 196 -0.92 -13.67 10.28
CA GLY A 196 -1.04 -13.56 11.74
C GLY A 196 -0.28 -12.37 12.36
N LEU A 197 -0.36 -12.28 13.69
CA LEU A 197 -0.05 -11.12 14.55
C LEU A 197 -0.99 -9.94 14.36
N LEU A 198 -2.21 -10.12 14.83
CA LEU A 198 -3.17 -9.03 14.96
C LEU A 198 -3.70 -9.03 16.39
N GLY A 199 -4.03 -7.86 16.89
CA GLY A 199 -4.45 -7.64 18.26
C GLY A 199 -3.29 -7.63 19.25
N ASP A 200 -2.07 -7.31 18.82
CA ASP A 200 -0.89 -7.26 19.71
C ASP A 200 -0.57 -5.85 20.23
N GLY A 201 -1.20 -4.82 19.64
CA GLY A 201 -1.03 -3.43 20.05
C GLY A 201 0.33 -2.84 19.69
N ARG A 202 1.01 -3.39 18.68
CA ARG A 202 2.37 -3.01 18.28
C ARG A 202 2.42 -2.12 17.04
N SER A 203 1.37 -1.33 16.84
CA SER A 203 1.34 -0.30 15.81
C SER A 203 1.74 1.06 16.39
N TYR A 204 2.54 1.81 15.62
CA TYR A 204 3.16 3.05 16.09
C TYR A 204 2.89 4.19 15.12
N PHE A 205 2.65 5.38 15.67
CA PHE A 205 2.47 6.60 14.90
C PHE A 205 3.68 7.53 15.01
N ASN A 206 4.13 8.06 13.88
CA ASN A 206 5.15 9.09 13.80
C ASN A 206 4.63 10.28 12.97
N GLY A 207 4.69 11.49 13.52
CA GLY A 207 4.14 12.69 12.89
C GLY A 207 3.64 13.72 13.89
N TYR A 208 3.43 14.96 13.44
CA TYR A 208 2.96 16.07 14.30
C TYR A 208 3.78 16.27 15.59
N GLY A 209 5.11 16.12 15.51
CA GLY A 209 6.01 16.20 16.67
C GLY A 209 5.95 14.99 17.61
N ARG A 210 5.19 13.94 17.27
CA ARG A 210 5.16 12.66 17.98
C ARG A 210 6.16 11.71 17.36
N ASN A 211 6.85 10.95 18.21
CA ASN A 211 7.94 10.06 17.82
C ASN A 211 7.57 8.61 18.20
N PHE A 212 7.11 7.82 17.23
CA PHE A 212 6.71 6.42 17.38
C PHE A 212 5.86 6.17 18.64
N VAL A 213 4.75 6.88 18.75
CA VAL A 213 3.83 6.73 19.89
C VAL A 213 2.91 5.54 19.62
N PRO A 214 2.66 4.63 20.59
CA PRO A 214 1.68 3.57 20.44
C PRO A 214 0.33 4.12 19.99
N THR A 215 -0.30 3.48 19.01
CA THR A 215 -1.60 3.96 18.47
C THR A 215 -2.72 3.90 19.51
N SER A 216 -2.62 3.02 20.51
CA SER A 216 -3.51 2.96 21.68
C SER A 216 -3.48 4.23 22.55
N ASP A 217 -2.36 4.94 22.61
CA ASP A 217 -2.29 6.23 23.32
C ASP A 217 -3.02 7.34 22.56
N LEU A 218 -3.36 7.10 21.28
CA LEU A 218 -3.95 8.11 20.38
C LEU A 218 -5.43 7.82 20.06
N LEU A 219 -5.77 6.55 19.93
CA LEU A 219 -7.10 6.07 19.57
C LEU A 219 -7.89 5.59 20.80
N GLY A 220 -7.25 5.52 21.97
CA GLY A 220 -7.84 5.06 23.22
C GLY A 220 -7.50 3.60 23.53
N ALA A 221 -7.92 3.15 24.72
CA ALA A 221 -7.63 1.79 25.18
C ALA A 221 -8.13 0.73 24.18
N GLY A 222 -7.25 -0.20 23.82
CA GLY A 222 -7.54 -1.27 22.87
C GLY A 222 -6.28 -1.70 22.11
N THR A 223 -6.44 -2.75 21.31
CA THR A 223 -5.47 -3.17 20.30
C THR A 223 -5.89 -2.59 18.96
N TRP A 224 -4.95 -1.92 18.32
CA TRP A 224 -5.17 -1.11 17.12
C TRP A 224 -4.16 -1.49 16.07
N ASP A 225 -4.58 -2.39 15.19
CA ASP A 225 -3.82 -2.84 14.04
C ASP A 225 -4.40 -2.20 12.77
N PHE A 226 -3.63 -2.18 11.70
CA PHE A 226 -3.98 -1.50 10.46
C PHE A 226 -3.90 -2.40 9.23
N SER A 227 -4.72 -2.10 8.22
CA SER A 227 -4.89 -2.90 7.00
C SER A 227 -3.70 -2.78 6.01
N TYR A 228 -2.52 -3.17 6.46
CA TYR A 228 -1.31 -3.26 5.63
C TYR A 228 -1.11 -4.67 5.08
N GLY A 229 -0.34 -4.78 3.99
CA GLY A 229 0.01 -6.09 3.46
C GLY A 229 1.28 -6.13 2.63
N VAL A 230 1.77 -7.35 2.45
CA VAL A 230 3.01 -7.70 1.77
C VAL A 230 2.71 -8.80 0.76
N GLN A 231 3.19 -8.61 -0.47
CA GLN A 231 3.11 -9.61 -1.53
C GLN A 231 4.51 -10.04 -1.95
N GLY A 232 4.64 -11.31 -2.33
CA GLY A 232 5.90 -11.88 -2.75
C GLY A 232 5.88 -13.40 -2.81
N VAL A 233 7.04 -13.99 -2.55
CA VAL A 233 7.22 -15.43 -2.41
C VAL A 233 8.05 -15.75 -1.16
N PRO A 234 7.81 -16.89 -0.48
CA PRO A 234 8.74 -17.36 0.54
C PRO A 234 10.10 -17.71 -0.07
N ASN A 235 11.18 -17.33 0.62
CA ASN A 235 12.50 -17.83 0.32
C ASN A 235 12.59 -19.29 0.77
N ARG A 236 13.14 -20.15 -0.08
CA ARG A 236 13.33 -21.58 0.20
C ARG A 236 14.69 -21.82 0.83
#